data_AF-A0A1V5QLT8-F1
#
_entry.id   AF-A0A1V5QLT8-F1
#
_cell.length_a   1.000
_cell.length_b   1.000
_cell.length_c   1.000
_cell.angle_alpha   90.00
_cell.angle_beta   90.00
_cell.angle_gamma   90.00
#
_symmetry.space_group_name_H-M   'P 1'
#
loop_
_entity.id
_entity.type
_entity.pdbx_description
1 polymer ?
#
loop_
_entity_poly.entity_id
_entity_poly.type
_entity_poly.pdbx_seq_one_letter_code
_entity_poly.pdbx_strand_id
1 'polypeptide(L)'
;MNALVRNWINLTNGLQAIRDYGLTEYSVMRLQSTHCEQKRWDDVLASVPDEFLFRLALGDECRVFDYGARKAVPRAVWQGLEWVRYAVTRRWTGEEVAPQGRAKTMGPYFAEQYAALTSREKARLDYFGDMATGTPRISAVTAPTTHDGNKAWMIGCIANAPAHGRDERSVP
;
A
#
# COMPACT_ATOMS: atom_id res chain seq x y z
N MET A 1 7.11 -19.44 -10.62
CA MET A 1 5.99 -19.30 -9.65
C MET A 1 4.98 -18.35 -10.27
N ASN A 2 3.69 -18.68 -10.24
CA ASN A 2 2.67 -17.72 -10.66
C ASN A 2 2.58 -16.61 -9.60
N ALA A 3 2.75 -15.37 -10.04
CA ALA A 3 2.53 -14.19 -9.23
C ALA A 3 1.10 -14.17 -8.67
N LEU A 4 0.94 -14.11 -7.35
CA LEU A 4 -0.36 -13.92 -6.73
C LEU A 4 -0.65 -12.43 -6.54
N VAL A 5 -1.92 -12.06 -6.56
CA VAL A 5 -2.38 -10.71 -6.19
C VAL A 5 -2.77 -10.70 -4.72
N ARG A 6 -2.19 -9.80 -3.94
CA ARG A 6 -2.49 -9.58 -2.52
C ARG A 6 -3.22 -8.25 -2.36
N ASN A 7 -4.44 -8.30 -1.83
CA ASN A 7 -5.22 -7.09 -1.59
C ASN A 7 -4.84 -6.46 -0.25
N TRP A 8 -4.61 -5.16 -0.27
CA TRP A 8 -4.25 -4.37 0.91
C TRP A 8 -5.20 -3.18 1.06
N ILE A 9 -5.79 -3.03 2.24
CA ILE A 9 -6.65 -1.89 2.53
C ILE A 9 -5.85 -0.82 3.26
N ASN A 10 -5.70 0.36 2.67
CA ASN A 10 -5.14 1.51 3.37
C ASN A 10 -6.21 2.13 4.27
N LEU A 11 -5.96 2.13 5.57
CA LEU A 11 -6.91 2.64 6.54
C LEU A 11 -6.95 4.19 6.54
N THR A 12 -8.09 4.81 6.81
CA THR A 12 -9.39 4.19 7.14
C THR A 12 -10.33 4.13 5.94
N ASN A 13 -10.27 5.11 5.04
CA ASN A 13 -11.23 5.25 3.95
C ASN A 13 -11.20 4.08 2.95
N GLY A 14 -10.06 3.39 2.80
CA GLY A 14 -9.98 2.18 1.99
C GLY A 14 -10.92 1.06 2.45
N LEU A 15 -11.41 1.08 3.70
CA LEU A 15 -12.41 0.11 4.18
C LEU A 15 -13.68 0.11 3.34
N GLN A 16 -14.01 1.24 2.70
CA GLN A 16 -15.12 1.32 1.76
C GLN A 16 -14.97 0.32 0.61
N ALA A 17 -13.74 0.07 0.13
CA ALA A 17 -13.48 -0.86 -0.97
C ALA A 17 -13.88 -2.30 -0.63
N ILE A 18 -13.87 -2.69 0.64
CA ILE A 18 -14.32 -4.03 1.07
C ILE A 18 -15.76 -4.25 0.64
N ARG A 19 -16.63 -3.26 0.88
CA ARG A 19 -18.03 -3.28 0.47
C ARG A 19 -18.16 -3.18 -1.05
N ASP A 20 -17.48 -2.21 -1.67
CA ASP A 20 -17.68 -1.89 -3.09
C ASP A 20 -17.18 -3.01 -4.02
N TYR A 21 -16.14 -3.74 -3.61
CA TYR A 21 -15.55 -4.84 -4.40
C TYR A 21 -15.81 -6.24 -3.80
N GLY A 22 -16.53 -6.35 -2.69
CA GLY A 22 -16.80 -7.63 -2.02
C GLY A 22 -15.53 -8.36 -1.59
N LEU A 23 -14.52 -7.65 -1.09
CA LEU A 23 -13.22 -8.23 -0.73
C LEU A 23 -13.35 -9.10 0.53
N THR A 24 -13.02 -10.39 0.40
CA THR A 24 -13.04 -11.35 1.51
C THR A 24 -11.65 -11.66 2.05
N GLU A 25 -10.62 -11.58 1.21
CA GLU A 25 -9.23 -11.79 1.58
C GLU A 25 -8.43 -10.50 1.34
N TYR A 26 -7.98 -9.90 2.44
CA TYR A 26 -7.16 -8.69 2.42
C TYR A 26 -6.32 -8.58 3.70
N SER A 27 -5.19 -7.90 3.58
CA SER A 27 -4.44 -7.38 4.72
C SER A 27 -4.68 -5.87 4.85
N VAL A 28 -4.30 -5.29 5.98
CA VAL A 28 -4.45 -3.84 6.21
C VAL A 28 -3.10 -3.15 6.30
N MET A 29 -3.06 -1.89 5.90
CA MET A 29 -1.91 -1.00 6.08
C MET A 29 -2.37 0.41 6.44
N ARG A 30 -1.42 1.26 6.83
CA ARG A 30 -1.73 2.64 7.24
C ARG A 30 -0.68 3.63 6.74
N LEU A 31 -0.65 3.84 5.43
CA LEU A 31 0.08 4.96 4.84
C LEU A 31 -0.68 6.27 5.09
N GLN A 32 -0.11 7.12 5.93
CA GLN A 32 -0.72 8.39 6.31
C GLN A 32 -0.36 9.49 5.30
N SER A 33 -1.40 10.16 4.78
CA SER A 33 -1.20 11.36 3.96
C SER A 33 -0.48 12.49 4.70
N THR A 34 -0.61 12.55 6.03
CA THR A 34 0.07 13.53 6.87
C THR A 34 1.60 13.39 6.81
N HIS A 35 2.13 12.16 6.81
CA HIS A 35 3.58 11.95 6.62
C HIS A 35 4.04 12.44 5.25
N CYS A 36 3.23 12.19 4.21
CA CYS A 36 3.51 12.66 2.85
C CYS A 36 3.47 14.20 2.74
N GLU A 37 2.55 14.84 3.46
CA GLU A 37 2.40 16.29 3.51
C GLU A 37 3.57 16.95 4.25
N GLN A 38 3.97 16.36 5.37
CA GLN A 38 5.10 16.81 6.19
C GLN A 38 6.47 16.38 5.65
N LYS A 39 6.52 15.65 4.54
CA LYS A 39 7.77 15.14 3.93
C LYS A 39 8.58 14.23 4.85
N ARG A 40 7.89 13.51 5.74
CA ARG A 40 8.47 12.51 6.65
C ARG A 40 8.56 11.15 5.96
N TRP A 41 9.50 11.02 5.03
CA TRP A 41 9.61 9.89 4.10
C TRP A 41 10.08 8.59 4.76
N ASP A 42 10.91 8.73 5.78
CA ASP A 42 11.26 7.69 6.74
C ASP A 42 10.01 7.12 7.42
N ASP A 43 9.11 7.98 7.91
CA ASP A 43 7.86 7.53 8.53
C ASP A 43 6.88 6.90 7.53
N VAL A 44 6.89 7.33 6.26
CA VAL A 44 6.13 6.65 5.20
C VAL A 44 6.63 5.22 5.04
N LEU A 45 7.95 4.99 4.98
CA LEU A 45 8.53 3.64 4.87
C LEU A 45 8.30 2.82 6.14
N ALA A 46 8.42 3.42 7.32
CA ALA A 46 8.15 2.77 8.60
C ALA A 46 6.67 2.34 8.74
N SER A 47 5.75 3.04 8.06
CA SER A 47 4.32 2.70 8.05
C SER A 47 3.97 1.53 7.13
N VAL A 48 4.88 1.09 6.25
CA VAL A 48 4.68 -0.08 5.41
C VAL A 48 4.79 -1.34 6.28
N PRO A 49 3.82 -2.27 6.28
CA PRO A 49 3.93 -3.52 7.05
C PRO A 49 5.07 -4.42 6.55
N ASP A 50 5.69 -5.19 7.46
CA ASP A 50 6.73 -6.17 7.10
C ASP A 50 6.19 -7.25 6.16
N GLU A 51 4.95 -7.73 6.37
CA GLU A 51 4.31 -8.68 5.46
C GLU A 51 4.16 -8.08 4.04
N PHE A 52 3.89 -6.78 3.91
CA PHE A 52 3.79 -6.13 2.59
C PHE A 52 5.12 -6.21 1.83
N LEU A 53 6.23 -5.93 2.52
CA LEU A 53 7.58 -6.04 1.95
C LEU A 53 7.93 -7.48 1.62
N PHE A 54 7.62 -8.43 2.52
CA PHE A 54 7.87 -9.84 2.29
C PHE A 54 7.11 -10.37 1.05
N ARG A 55 5.82 -10.05 0.92
CA ARG A 55 5.03 -10.45 -0.26
C ARG A 55 5.57 -9.84 -1.55
N LEU A 56 5.98 -8.57 -1.52
CA LEU A 56 6.64 -7.94 -2.67
C LEU A 56 7.96 -8.63 -3.04
N ALA A 57 8.76 -9.00 -2.05
CA ALA A 57 10.03 -9.70 -2.26
C ALA A 57 9.81 -11.07 -2.92
N LEU A 58 8.81 -11.84 -2.46
CA LEU A 58 8.40 -13.11 -3.10
C LEU A 58 7.82 -12.94 -4.50
N GLY A 59 7.71 -11.71 -5.00
CA GLY A 59 7.21 -11.42 -6.32
C GLY A 59 5.70 -11.50 -6.44
N ASP A 60 4.93 -11.29 -5.37
CA ASP A 60 3.48 -11.05 -5.43
C ASP A 60 3.19 -9.62 -5.93
N GLU A 61 2.01 -9.40 -6.51
CA GLU A 61 1.47 -8.05 -6.74
C GLU A 61 0.74 -7.59 -5.48
N CYS A 62 1.20 -6.51 -4.86
CA CYS A 62 0.48 -5.87 -3.76
C CYS A 62 -0.44 -4.77 -4.30
N ARG A 63 -1.75 -5.05 -4.31
CA ARG A 63 -2.79 -4.13 -4.77
C ARG A 63 -3.39 -3.37 -3.60
N VAL A 64 -3.19 -2.06 -3.56
CA VAL A 64 -3.62 -1.19 -2.45
C VAL A 64 -4.93 -0.48 -2.78
N PHE A 65 -5.92 -0.61 -1.90
CA PHE A 65 -7.19 0.10 -1.97
C PHE A 65 -7.18 1.29 -1.02
N ASP A 66 -7.45 2.49 -1.53
CA ASP A 66 -7.59 3.69 -0.71
C ASP A 66 -8.53 4.70 -1.33
N TYR A 67 -9.39 5.30 -0.52
CA TYR A 67 -10.41 6.24 -0.98
C TYR A 67 -10.12 7.65 -0.47
N GLY A 68 -10.24 8.63 -1.37
CA GLY A 68 -9.86 10.01 -1.08
C GLY A 68 -11.06 10.84 -0.68
N ALA A 69 -10.94 11.67 0.36
CA ALA A 69 -11.98 12.62 0.75
C ALA A 69 -12.34 13.54 -0.43
N ARG A 70 -13.46 13.24 -1.12
CA ARG A 70 -13.91 13.91 -2.36
C ARG A 70 -12.84 14.00 -3.45
N LYS A 71 -11.85 13.09 -3.47
CA LYS A 71 -10.73 13.08 -4.43
C LYS A 71 -10.54 11.68 -5.00
N ALA A 72 -10.40 11.57 -6.31
CA ALA A 72 -10.23 10.29 -6.98
C ALA A 72 -8.96 9.53 -6.55
N VAL A 73 -7.86 10.24 -6.31
CA VAL A 73 -6.58 9.63 -5.89
C VAL A 73 -6.09 10.29 -4.59
N PRO A 74 -6.04 9.56 -3.47
CA PRO A 74 -5.51 10.05 -2.19
C PRO A 74 -4.02 10.39 -2.25
N ARG A 75 -3.57 11.32 -1.39
CA ARG A 75 -2.14 11.66 -1.25
C ARG A 75 -1.32 10.46 -0.78
N ALA A 76 -1.86 9.65 0.13
CA ALA A 76 -1.21 8.42 0.56
C ALA A 76 -0.89 7.48 -0.62
N VAL A 77 -1.70 7.49 -1.69
CA VAL A 77 -1.44 6.72 -2.91
C VAL A 77 -0.52 7.45 -3.86
N TRP A 78 -0.94 8.60 -4.41
CA TRP A 78 -0.17 9.22 -5.50
C TRP A 78 1.21 9.69 -5.06
N GLN A 79 1.43 9.92 -3.76
CA GLN A 79 2.70 10.35 -3.21
C GLN A 79 3.33 9.28 -2.31
N GLY A 80 2.58 8.75 -1.34
CA GLY A 80 3.11 7.78 -0.38
C GLY A 80 3.43 6.43 -1.01
N LEU A 81 2.48 5.82 -1.73
CA LEU A 81 2.68 4.52 -2.35
C LEU A 81 3.70 4.58 -3.49
N GLU A 82 3.71 5.69 -4.24
CA GLU A 82 4.74 5.95 -5.25
C GLU A 82 6.14 6.08 -4.64
N TRP A 83 6.25 6.70 -3.45
CA TRP A 83 7.51 6.74 -2.69
C TRP A 83 7.95 5.34 -2.25
N VAL A 84 7.04 4.51 -1.75
CA VAL A 84 7.35 3.11 -1.38
C VAL A 84 7.82 2.33 -2.61
N ARG A 85 7.11 2.46 -3.73
CA ARG A 85 7.48 1.81 -5.00
C ARG A 85 8.88 2.24 -5.46
N TYR A 86 9.18 3.53 -5.39
CA TYR A 86 10.49 4.08 -5.72
C TYR A 86 11.58 3.50 -4.81
N ALA A 87 11.44 3.62 -3.48
CA ALA A 87 12.47 3.23 -2.53
C ALA A 87 12.77 1.73 -2.56
N VAL A 88 11.72 0.90 -2.62
CA VAL A 88 11.86 -0.57 -2.66
C VAL A 88 12.51 -0.99 -3.98
N THR A 89 12.05 -0.47 -5.12
CA THR A 89 12.64 -0.84 -6.42
C THR A 89 14.09 -0.40 -6.51
N ARG A 90 14.39 0.84 -6.12
CA ARG A 90 15.76 1.37 -6.11
C ARG A 90 16.67 0.58 -5.21
N ARG A 91 16.20 0.13 -4.04
CA ARG A 91 17.03 -0.64 -3.11
C ARG A 91 17.29 -2.06 -3.60
N TRP A 92 16.27 -2.76 -4.08
CA TRP A 92 16.38 -4.19 -4.38
C TRP A 92 16.93 -4.49 -5.78
N THR A 93 16.67 -3.61 -6.75
CA THR A 93 17.07 -3.84 -8.15
C THR A 93 18.18 -2.91 -8.62
N GLY A 94 18.45 -1.84 -7.87
CA GLY A 94 19.31 -0.74 -8.32
C GLY A 94 18.66 0.16 -9.38
N GLU A 95 17.48 -0.19 -9.92
CA GLU A 95 16.80 0.59 -10.94
C GLU A 95 16.15 1.84 -10.37
N GLU A 96 16.19 2.93 -11.12
CA GLU A 96 15.45 4.14 -10.80
C GLU A 96 14.15 4.17 -11.60
N VAL A 97 13.02 4.03 -10.91
CA VAL A 97 11.72 4.02 -11.60
C VAL A 97 11.03 5.37 -11.46
N ALA A 98 10.66 5.95 -12.60
CA ALA A 98 9.89 7.18 -12.61
C ALA A 98 8.57 7.01 -11.84
N PRO A 99 8.23 7.94 -10.93
CA PRO A 99 6.90 7.97 -10.34
C PRO A 99 5.81 8.12 -11.40
N GLN A 100 4.61 7.64 -11.09
CA GLN A 100 3.49 7.61 -12.00
C GLN A 100 2.41 8.64 -11.62
N GLY A 101 1.49 8.89 -12.55
CA GLY A 101 0.35 9.77 -12.35
C GLY A 101 0.75 11.16 -11.84
N ARG A 102 0.18 11.57 -10.71
CA ARG A 102 0.42 12.91 -10.13
C ARG A 102 1.82 13.09 -9.55
N ALA A 103 2.53 12.02 -9.24
CA ALA A 103 3.90 12.12 -8.74
C ALA A 103 4.96 12.17 -9.85
N LYS A 104 4.60 12.13 -11.14
CA LYS A 104 5.57 12.04 -12.26
C LYS A 104 6.73 13.04 -12.17
N THR A 105 6.47 14.25 -11.68
CA THR A 105 7.49 15.31 -11.52
C THR A 105 8.32 15.19 -10.24
N MET A 106 7.97 14.28 -9.34
CA MET A 106 8.66 14.05 -8.06
C MET A 106 9.89 13.16 -8.17
N GLY A 107 10.19 12.56 -9.34
CA GLY A 107 11.33 11.65 -9.51
C GLY A 107 12.66 12.20 -8.95
N PRO A 108 13.13 13.38 -9.39
CA PRO A 108 14.35 13.99 -8.87
C PRO A 108 14.31 14.22 -7.35
N TYR A 109 13.17 14.65 -6.83
CA TYR A 109 12.97 14.86 -5.40
C TYR A 109 12.99 13.53 -4.63
N PHE A 110 12.38 12.46 -5.13
CA PHE A 110 12.48 11.14 -4.53
C PHE A 110 13.92 10.62 -4.51
N ALA A 111 14.69 10.85 -5.58
CA ALA A 111 16.11 10.49 -5.59
C ALA A 111 16.91 11.18 -4.48
N GLU A 112 16.69 12.49 -4.30
CA GLU A 112 17.29 13.26 -3.21
C GLU A 112 16.91 12.72 -1.83
N GLN A 113 15.61 12.51 -1.59
CA GLN A 113 15.11 12.01 -0.30
C GLN A 113 15.59 10.59 -0.01
N TYR A 114 15.75 9.75 -1.04
CA TYR A 114 16.25 8.40 -0.88
C TYR A 114 17.74 8.38 -0.53
N ALA A 115 18.52 9.28 -1.14
CA ALA A 115 19.92 9.46 -0.76
C ALA A 115 20.03 9.83 0.73
N ALA A 116 19.14 10.70 1.21
CA ALA A 116 19.09 11.18 2.60
C ALA A 116 18.59 10.13 3.63
N LEU A 117 18.00 9.02 3.20
CA LEU A 117 17.58 7.96 4.13
C LEU A 117 18.76 7.40 4.94
N THR A 118 18.50 7.11 6.21
CA THR A 118 19.45 6.55 7.16
C THR A 118 19.83 5.11 6.81
N SER A 119 20.93 4.64 7.39
CA SER A 119 21.33 3.22 7.28
C SER A 119 20.28 2.28 7.84
N ARG A 120 19.54 2.70 8.88
CA ARG A 120 18.47 1.91 9.49
C ARG A 120 17.29 1.70 8.54
N GLU A 121 16.81 2.74 7.87
CA GLU A 121 15.72 2.62 6.90
C GLU A 121 16.12 1.71 5.74
N LYS A 122 17.33 1.90 5.22
CA LYS A 122 17.88 1.08 4.14
C LYS A 122 18.06 -0.38 4.56
N ALA A 123 18.56 -0.65 5.76
CA ALA A 123 18.76 -2.00 6.29
C ALA A 123 17.44 -2.78 6.41
N ARG A 124 16.34 -2.11 6.78
CA ARG A 124 15.02 -2.77 6.79
C ARG A 124 14.59 -3.19 5.39
N LEU A 125 14.84 -2.35 4.38
CA LEU A 125 14.57 -2.74 3.00
C LEU A 125 15.49 -3.88 2.56
N ASP A 126 16.77 -3.84 2.91
CA ASP A 126 17.74 -4.91 2.57
C ASP A 126 17.31 -6.27 3.08
N TYR A 127 16.83 -6.34 4.33
CA TYR A 127 16.39 -7.59 4.94
C TYR A 127 15.40 -8.37 4.06
N PHE A 128 14.43 -7.68 3.46
CA PHE A 128 13.49 -8.31 2.52
C PHE A 128 14.05 -8.38 1.09
N GLY A 129 14.93 -7.47 0.72
CA GLY A 129 15.61 -7.43 -0.59
C GLY A 129 16.44 -8.68 -0.87
N ASP A 130 17.06 -9.28 0.16
CA ASP A 130 17.80 -10.54 0.04
C ASP A 130 16.89 -11.72 -0.38
N MET A 131 15.58 -11.58 -0.23
CA MET A 131 14.57 -12.56 -0.63
C MET A 131 13.88 -12.18 -1.95
N ALA A 132 14.26 -11.06 -2.58
CA ALA A 132 13.58 -10.52 -3.74
C ALA A 132 13.78 -11.42 -4.98
N THR A 133 12.68 -11.86 -5.58
CA THR A 133 12.70 -12.73 -6.78
C THR A 133 12.51 -11.96 -8.09
N GLY A 134 12.44 -10.62 -8.04
CA GLY A 134 12.26 -9.77 -9.21
C GLY A 134 11.83 -8.35 -8.86
N THR A 135 11.35 -7.61 -9.86
CA THR A 135 10.89 -6.23 -9.69
C THR A 135 9.61 -6.16 -8.83
N PRO A 136 9.57 -5.32 -7.78
CA PRO A 136 8.38 -5.14 -6.95
C PRO A 136 7.17 -4.69 -7.78
N ARG A 137 6.01 -5.31 -7.55
CA ARG A 137 4.76 -4.95 -8.24
C ARG A 137 3.74 -4.40 -7.27
N ILE A 138 3.55 -3.09 -7.33
CA ILE A 138 2.57 -2.36 -6.53
C ILE A 138 1.55 -1.73 -7.47
N SER A 139 0.26 -1.96 -7.21
CA SER A 139 -0.85 -1.32 -7.92
C SER A 139 -1.81 -0.66 -6.93
N ALA A 140 -2.66 0.24 -7.40
CA ALA A 140 -3.63 0.91 -6.56
C ALA A 140 -5.02 0.97 -7.20
N VAL A 141 -6.05 0.79 -6.38
CA VAL A 141 -7.45 1.01 -6.73
C VAL A 141 -7.97 2.15 -5.85
N THR A 142 -8.38 3.25 -6.47
CA THR A 142 -8.75 4.47 -5.75
C THR A 142 -10.07 5.03 -6.23
N ALA A 143 -10.86 5.56 -5.30
CA ALA A 143 -12.11 6.25 -5.59
C ALA A 143 -12.33 7.42 -4.61
N PRO A 144 -13.18 8.41 -4.96
CA PRO A 144 -13.59 9.41 -3.99
C PRO A 144 -14.56 8.81 -2.95
N THR A 145 -14.48 9.28 -1.71
CA THR A 145 -15.49 9.03 -0.67
C THR A 145 -16.09 10.33 -0.15
N THR A 146 -17.37 10.27 0.23
CA THR A 146 -18.09 11.32 0.96
C THR A 146 -18.21 11.00 2.46
N HIS A 147 -17.69 9.86 2.91
CA HIS A 147 -17.76 9.37 4.30
C HIS A 147 -16.43 9.55 5.06
N ASP A 148 -15.57 10.45 4.59
CA ASP A 148 -14.27 10.72 5.21
C ASP A 148 -14.41 11.04 6.71
N GLY A 149 -13.59 10.40 7.54
CA GLY A 149 -13.63 10.52 9.00
C GLY A 149 -14.81 9.82 9.70
N ASN A 150 -15.80 9.30 8.96
CA ASN A 150 -16.93 8.57 9.55
C ASN A 150 -16.57 7.11 9.86
N LYS A 151 -15.90 6.89 11.00
CA LYS A 151 -15.45 5.56 11.43
C LYS A 151 -16.58 4.53 11.56
N ALA A 152 -17.74 4.93 12.07
CA ALA A 152 -18.87 4.02 12.23
C ALA A 152 -19.35 3.47 10.88
N TRP A 153 -19.45 4.35 9.88
CA TRP A 153 -19.80 3.93 8.52
C TRP A 153 -18.73 3.02 7.90
N MET A 154 -17.45 3.37 8.06
CA MET A 154 -16.33 2.56 7.55
C MET A 154 -16.28 1.16 8.17
N ILE A 155 -16.55 1.04 9.48
CA ILE A 155 -16.67 -0.27 10.16
C ILE A 155 -17.88 -1.04 9.60
N GLY A 156 -18.98 -0.34 9.32
CA GLY A 156 -20.15 -0.92 8.66
C GLY A 156 -19.87 -1.53 7.29
N CYS A 157 -18.87 -1.02 6.54
CA CYS A 157 -18.45 -1.62 5.27
C CYS A 157 -17.82 -3.01 5.44
N ILE A 158 -17.23 -3.30 6.61
CA ILE A 158 -16.69 -4.62 6.92
C ILE A 158 -17.83 -5.58 7.28
N ALA A 159 -18.75 -5.14 8.14
CA ALA A 159 -19.84 -5.97 8.64
C ALA A 159 -20.87 -6.38 7.56
N ASN A 160 -21.01 -5.57 6.51
CA ASN A 160 -21.94 -5.80 5.40
C ASN A 160 -21.25 -6.31 4.13
N ALA A 161 -19.97 -6.72 4.21
CA ALA A 161 -19.33 -7.42 3.11
C ALA A 161 -20.08 -8.73 2.86
N PRO A 162 -20.32 -9.14 1.60
CA PRO A 162 -20.98 -10.41 1.31
C PRO A 162 -20.25 -11.54 2.04
N ALA A 163 -20.93 -12.15 3.00
CA ALA A 163 -20.41 -13.31 3.70
C ALA A 163 -20.35 -14.48 2.72
N HIS A 164 -19.23 -15.17 2.61
CA HIS A 164 -19.24 -16.52 2.09
C HIS A 164 -18.42 -17.47 2.95
N GLY A 165 -19.07 -18.56 3.37
CA GLY A 165 -18.40 -19.77 3.86
C GLY A 165 -18.28 -19.89 5.38
N ARG A 166 -19.37 -19.74 6.16
CA ARG A 166 -19.53 -20.69 7.26
C ARG A 166 -19.94 -22.00 6.61
N ASP A 167 -18.97 -22.87 6.35
CA ASP A 167 -19.26 -24.27 6.04
C ASP A 167 -19.96 -24.82 7.29
N GLU A 168 -21.30 -24.90 7.23
CA GLU A 168 -22.08 -25.75 8.12
C GLU A 168 -21.80 -27.20 7.73
N ARG A 169 -20.58 -27.67 7.98
CA ARG A 169 -20.25 -29.09 7.90
C ARG A 169 -19.44 -29.52 9.11
N SER A 170 -20.21 -30.12 10.01
CA SER A 170 -19.85 -31.34 10.76
C SER A 170 -18.61 -31.28 11.63
N VAL A 171 -18.82 -30.90 12.88
CA VAL A 171 -18.12 -31.53 14.00
C VAL A 171 -19.01 -32.70 14.44
N PRO A 172 -18.48 -33.94 14.56
CA PRO A 172 -19.24 -35.10 15.00
C PRO A 172 -19.78 -34.96 16.43
#